data_AF-A0A4R6LE11-F1
#
_entry.id   AF-A0A4R6LE11-F1
#
_cell.length_a   1.000
_cell.length_b   1.000
_cell.length_c   1.000
_cell.angle_alpha   90.00
_cell.angle_beta   90.00
_cell.angle_gamma   90.00
#
_symmetry.space_group_name_H-M   'P 1'
#
loop_
_entity.id
_entity.type
_entity.pdbx_description
1 polymer ?
#
loop_
_entity_poly.entity_id
_entity_poly.type
_entity_poly.pdbx_seq_one_letter_code
_entity_poly.pdbx_strand_id
1 'polypeptide(L)'
;MALLDDVKTSLRITANDYDAEITGVIEAAKSDLDTKGLLKIEETDDLTVYAITLYCKGNFGYDNPEAERFLEVYESIANKLSQLREYNSYKITINASEQCTVVFDGEEKETASSGTVIFYSRPKNQVEYKIADGEAQYIDITGDITISG
;
A
#
# COMPACT_ATOMS: atom_id res chain seq x y z
N MET A 1 -16.22 11.92 -2.32
CA MET A 1 -17.12 11.23 -3.25
C MET A 1 -16.81 9.75 -3.15
N ALA A 2 -17.77 8.86 -3.38
CA ALA A 2 -17.45 7.43 -3.36
C ALA A 2 -16.60 7.10 -4.60
N LEU A 3 -15.62 6.20 -4.49
CA LEU A 3 -14.78 5.77 -5.62
C LEU A 3 -15.60 5.40 -6.86
N LEU A 4 -16.77 4.79 -6.65
CA LEU A 4 -17.74 4.47 -7.69
C LEU A 4 -18.18 5.71 -8.48
N ASP A 5 -18.49 6.83 -7.82
CA ASP A 5 -18.93 8.07 -8.49
C ASP A 5 -17.82 8.67 -9.35
N ASP A 6 -16.58 8.62 -8.86
CA ASP A 6 -15.41 9.14 -9.56
C ASP A 6 -15.11 8.30 -10.81
N VAL A 7 -15.17 6.96 -10.68
CA VAL A 7 -15.01 6.03 -11.81
C VAL A 7 -16.13 6.20 -12.82
N LYS A 8 -17.40 6.31 -12.39
CA LYS A 8 -18.54 6.58 -13.28
C LYS A 8 -18.36 7.86 -14.08
N THR A 9 -17.92 8.92 -13.41
CA THR A 9 -17.62 10.20 -14.05
C THR A 9 -16.54 10.02 -15.12
N SER A 10 -15.48 9.26 -14.82
CA SER A 10 -14.39 8.99 -15.75
C SER A 10 -14.79 8.12 -16.95
N LEU A 11 -15.74 7.21 -16.75
CA LEU A 11 -16.37 6.39 -17.80
C LEU A 11 -17.46 7.15 -18.57
N ARG A 12 -17.81 8.37 -18.14
CA ARG A 12 -18.90 9.20 -18.69
C ARG A 12 -20.28 8.55 -18.55
N ILE A 13 -20.49 7.82 -17.46
CA ILE A 13 -21.74 7.15 -17.11
C ILE A 13 -22.48 7.98 -16.07
N THR A 14 -23.72 8.34 -16.37
CA THR A 14 -24.61 9.07 -15.45
C THR A 14 -25.72 8.20 -14.89
N ALA A 15 -25.99 7.04 -15.51
CA ALA A 15 -26.97 6.07 -15.08
C ALA A 15 -26.41 5.18 -13.94
N ASN A 16 -27.31 4.53 -13.21
CA ASN A 16 -26.96 3.63 -12.11
C ASN A 16 -27.11 2.15 -12.49
N ASP A 17 -27.58 1.85 -13.70
CA ASP A 17 -27.86 0.48 -14.15
C ASP A 17 -26.61 -0.41 -14.17
N TYR A 18 -25.42 0.20 -14.28
CA TYR A 18 -24.12 -0.49 -14.36
C TYR A 18 -23.34 -0.45 -13.04
N ASP A 19 -23.91 0.08 -11.95
CA ASP A 19 -23.17 0.30 -10.70
C ASP A 19 -22.58 -1.01 -10.16
N ALA A 20 -23.36 -2.10 -10.19
CA ALA A 20 -22.89 -3.40 -9.74
C ALA A 20 -21.72 -3.95 -10.59
N GLU A 21 -21.75 -3.73 -11.90
CA GLU A 21 -20.69 -4.15 -12.82
C GLU A 21 -19.43 -3.31 -12.59
N ILE A 22 -19.56 -1.99 -12.51
CA ILE A 22 -18.44 -1.07 -12.25
C ILE A 22 -17.80 -1.39 -10.90
N THR A 23 -18.60 -1.61 -9.85
CA THR A 23 -18.08 -2.07 -8.55
C THR A 23 -17.33 -3.39 -8.68
N GLY A 24 -17.84 -4.36 -9.45
CA GLY A 24 -17.15 -5.62 -9.70
C GLY A 24 -15.77 -5.42 -10.36
N VAL A 25 -15.67 -4.51 -11.34
CA VAL A 25 -14.40 -4.19 -12.01
C VAL A 25 -13.45 -3.42 -11.07
N ILE A 26 -13.96 -2.55 -10.20
CA ILE A 26 -13.17 -1.86 -9.16
C ILE A 26 -12.56 -2.88 -8.20
N GLU A 27 -13.35 -3.84 -7.71
CA GLU A 27 -12.84 -4.89 -6.81
C GLU A 27 -11.81 -5.79 -7.51
N ALA A 28 -12.01 -6.10 -8.80
CA ALA A 28 -11.00 -6.81 -9.59
C ALA A 28 -9.69 -6.01 -9.71
N ALA A 29 -9.77 -4.69 -9.91
CA ALA A 29 -8.59 -3.82 -9.95
C ALA A 29 -7.83 -3.83 -8.62
N LYS A 30 -8.53 -3.71 -7.49
CA LYS A 30 -7.92 -3.78 -6.15
C LYS A 30 -7.24 -5.13 -5.92
N SER A 31 -7.91 -6.22 -6.29
CA SER A 31 -7.32 -7.55 -6.17
C SER A 31 -6.06 -7.70 -7.03
N ASP A 32 -6.04 -7.15 -8.25
CA ASP A 32 -4.85 -7.19 -9.09
C ASP A 32 -3.69 -6.39 -8.48
N LEU A 33 -3.95 -5.16 -7.99
CA LEU A 33 -2.95 -4.35 -7.28
C LEU A 33 -2.36 -5.07 -6.06
N ASP A 34 -3.19 -5.77 -5.28
CA ASP A 34 -2.75 -6.59 -4.16
C ASP A 34 -1.80 -7.72 -4.62
N THR A 35 -2.16 -8.44 -5.68
CA THR A 35 -1.30 -9.50 -6.24
C THR A 35 0.03 -8.97 -6.78
N LYS A 36 0.08 -7.70 -7.19
CA LYS A 36 1.31 -7.01 -7.61
C LYS A 36 2.16 -6.49 -6.44
N GLY A 37 1.72 -6.71 -5.19
CA GLY A 37 2.47 -6.42 -3.97
C GLY A 37 2.22 -5.03 -3.37
N LEU A 38 1.14 -4.35 -3.76
CA LEU A 38 0.69 -3.15 -3.06
C LEU A 38 -0.02 -3.57 -1.78
N LEU A 39 0.39 -2.98 -0.66
CA LEU A 39 -0.17 -3.27 0.66
C LEU A 39 -1.14 -2.19 1.14
N LYS A 40 -1.07 -1.00 0.54
CA LYS A 40 -1.95 0.13 0.84
C LYS A 40 -2.71 0.51 -0.43
N ILE A 41 -3.94 0.04 -0.50
CA ILE A 41 -4.87 0.33 -1.59
C ILE A 41 -5.98 1.21 -1.00
N GLU A 42 -5.67 2.50 -0.85
CA GLU A 42 -6.59 3.46 -0.26
C GLU A 42 -7.39 4.16 -1.36
N GLU A 43 -8.73 4.17 -1.23
CA GLU A 43 -9.62 4.84 -2.18
C GLU A 43 -9.54 6.38 -2.13
N THR A 44 -8.71 6.92 -1.24
CA THR A 44 -8.43 8.35 -1.09
C THR A 44 -7.08 8.76 -1.67
N ASP A 45 -6.24 7.81 -2.07
CA ASP A 45 -4.94 8.09 -2.66
C ASP A 45 -5.06 8.33 -4.18
N ASP A 46 -4.66 9.51 -4.65
CA ASP A 46 -4.84 9.95 -6.04
C ASP A 46 -4.23 8.97 -7.06
N LEU A 47 -3.08 8.36 -6.76
CA LEU A 47 -2.42 7.44 -7.69
C LEU A 47 -3.10 6.07 -7.71
N THR A 48 -3.61 5.62 -6.57
CA THR A 48 -4.39 4.38 -6.43
C THR A 48 -5.73 4.51 -7.15
N VAL A 49 -6.44 5.61 -6.93
CA VAL A 49 -7.70 5.93 -7.62
C VAL A 49 -7.47 6.01 -9.13
N TYR A 50 -6.38 6.64 -9.56
CA TYR A 50 -6.03 6.74 -10.98
C TYR A 50 -5.72 5.36 -11.59
N ALA A 51 -4.98 4.49 -10.90
CA ALA A 51 -4.72 3.13 -11.35
C ALA A 51 -6.02 2.32 -11.49
N ILE A 52 -6.89 2.33 -10.48
CA ILE A 52 -8.21 1.67 -10.53
C ILE A 52 -9.05 2.20 -11.70
N THR A 53 -9.03 3.52 -11.92
CA THR A 53 -9.77 4.15 -13.02
C THR A 53 -9.27 3.70 -14.40
N LEU A 54 -7.95 3.58 -14.59
CA LEU A 54 -7.37 3.06 -15.84
C LEU A 54 -7.75 1.60 -16.06
N TYR A 55 -7.70 0.78 -15.01
CA TYR A 55 -8.14 -0.61 -15.07
C TYR A 55 -9.62 -0.71 -15.48
N CYS A 56 -10.48 0.12 -14.90
CA CYS A 56 -11.90 0.18 -15.25
C CYS A 56 -12.09 0.61 -16.71
N LYS A 57 -11.36 1.62 -17.20
CA LYS A 57 -11.44 2.04 -18.62
C LYS A 57 -11.03 0.94 -19.60
N GLY A 58 -10.09 0.08 -19.20
CA GLY A 58 -9.61 -1.03 -20.01
C GLY A 58 -10.53 -2.25 -20.01
N ASN A 59 -11.27 -2.50 -18.92
CA ASN A 59 -12.04 -3.72 -18.72
C ASN A 59 -13.57 -3.54 -18.68
N PHE A 60 -14.07 -2.32 -18.53
CA PHE A 60 -15.51 -2.06 -18.51
C PHE A 60 -16.08 -1.94 -19.93
N GLY A 61 -17.17 -2.66 -20.19
CA GLY A 61 -17.81 -2.71 -21.50
C GLY A 61 -17.03 -3.56 -22.52
N TYR A 62 -17.64 -3.79 -23.68
CA TYR A 62 -17.11 -4.72 -24.69
C TYR A 62 -16.30 -4.07 -25.81
N ASP A 63 -16.59 -2.80 -26.14
CA ASP A 63 -16.09 -2.15 -27.37
C ASP A 63 -15.38 -0.82 -27.08
N ASN A 64 -14.20 -0.89 -26.45
CA ASN A 64 -13.32 0.27 -26.30
C ASN A 64 -12.02 0.09 -27.13
N PRO A 65 -11.83 0.85 -28.23
CA PRO A 65 -10.62 0.76 -29.04
C PRO A 65 -9.34 1.22 -28.32
N GLU A 66 -9.47 1.97 -27.23
CA GLU A 66 -8.34 2.40 -26.40
C GLU A 66 -8.10 1.47 -25.18
N ALA A 67 -8.82 0.35 -25.07
CA ALA A 67 -8.75 -0.54 -23.91
C ALA A 67 -7.31 -0.99 -23.60
N GLU A 68 -6.61 -1.51 -24.61
CA GLU A 68 -5.22 -1.97 -24.47
C GLU A 68 -4.29 -0.86 -23.97
N ARG A 69 -4.42 0.35 -24.52
CA ARG A 69 -3.63 1.51 -24.11
C ARG A 69 -3.89 1.89 -22.65
N PHE A 70 -5.13 1.80 -22.17
CA PHE A 70 -5.42 2.06 -20.75
C PHE A 70 -4.78 0.99 -19.86
N LEU A 71 -4.80 -0.27 -20.28
CA LEU A 71 -4.18 -1.38 -19.55
C LEU A 71 -2.65 -1.29 -19.53
N GLU A 72 -2.02 -0.83 -20.62
CA GLU A 72 -0.58 -0.56 -20.65
C GLU A 72 -0.18 0.52 -19.64
N VAL A 73 -0.93 1.62 -19.58
CA VAL A 73 -0.67 2.70 -18.61
C VAL A 73 -0.96 2.22 -17.18
N TYR A 74 -2.02 1.43 -16.99
CA TYR A 74 -2.32 0.78 -15.72
C TYR A 74 -1.15 -0.10 -15.24
N GLU A 75 -0.62 -0.97 -16.09
CA GLU A 75 0.51 -1.82 -15.75
C GLU A 75 1.75 -1.00 -15.40
N SER A 76 2.02 0.09 -16.14
CA SER A 76 3.15 0.97 -15.82
C SER A 76 2.98 1.65 -14.46
N ILE A 77 1.79 2.12 -14.10
CA ILE A 77 1.57 2.76 -12.79
C ILE A 77 1.58 1.73 -11.67
N ALA A 78 0.95 0.58 -11.84
CA ALA A 78 0.92 -0.47 -10.83
C ALA A 78 2.34 -0.97 -10.51
N ASN A 79 3.18 -1.17 -11.52
CA ASN A 79 4.59 -1.52 -11.34
C ASN A 79 5.40 -0.41 -10.67
N LYS A 80 5.09 0.86 -10.94
CA LYS A 80 5.74 1.98 -10.24
C LYS A 80 5.35 1.99 -8.76
N LEU A 81 4.05 1.88 -8.45
CA LEU A 81 3.53 1.90 -7.09
C LEU A 81 4.07 0.72 -6.27
N SER A 82 4.16 -0.47 -6.85
CA SER A 82 4.69 -1.65 -6.16
C SER A 82 6.16 -1.51 -5.75
N GLN A 83 6.91 -0.58 -6.36
CA GLN A 83 8.30 -0.28 -6.00
C GLN A 83 8.44 0.82 -4.94
N LEU A 84 7.42 1.67 -4.79
CA LEU A 84 7.43 2.77 -3.83
C LEU A 84 7.17 2.25 -2.41
N ARG A 85 8.01 2.71 -1.48
CA ARG A 85 7.97 2.29 -0.07
C ARG A 85 6.62 2.65 0.57
N GLU A 86 6.05 3.76 0.18
CA GLU A 86 4.79 4.31 0.68
C GLU A 86 3.64 3.32 0.47
N TYR A 87 3.66 2.55 -0.64
CA TYR A 87 2.59 1.65 -1.05
C TYR A 87 2.88 0.18 -0.73
N ASN A 88 4.14 -0.20 -0.56
CA ASN A 88 4.56 -1.59 -0.36
C ASN A 88 5.15 -1.89 1.02
N SER A 89 5.05 -0.96 1.98
CA SER A 89 5.56 -1.16 3.34
C SER A 89 4.75 -0.42 4.41
N TYR A 90 4.82 -0.94 5.63
CA TYR A 90 4.23 -0.34 6.83
C TYR A 90 5.27 0.44 7.61
N LYS A 91 4.84 1.58 8.16
CA LYS A 91 5.65 2.40 9.05
C LYS A 91 5.57 1.84 10.46
N ILE A 92 6.72 1.53 11.04
CA ILE A 92 6.86 1.03 12.41
C ILE A 92 7.52 2.13 13.23
N THR A 93 6.84 2.58 14.27
CA THR A 93 7.36 3.61 15.18
C THR A 93 7.71 2.95 16.50
N ILE A 94 8.97 3.06 16.90
CA ILE A 94 9.46 2.57 18.20
C ILE A 94 9.78 3.79 19.05
N ASN A 95 9.30 3.79 20.29
CA ASN A 95 9.56 4.82 21.28
C ASN A 95 10.30 4.19 22.45
N ALA A 96 11.48 4.69 22.73
CA ALA A 96 12.28 4.40 23.90
C ALA A 96 12.14 5.55 24.92
N SER A 97 12.39 5.26 26.19
CA SER A 97 12.39 6.26 27.26
C SER A 97 13.59 7.20 27.19
N GLU A 98 14.68 6.75 26.57
CA GLU A 98 15.95 7.47 26.45
C GLU A 98 16.55 7.24 25.05
N GLN A 99 17.60 7.99 24.72
CA GLN A 99 18.27 7.84 23.43
C GLN A 99 19.03 6.52 23.37
N CYS A 100 18.67 5.64 22.44
CA CYS A 100 19.23 4.31 22.32
C CYS A 100 19.42 3.90 20.86
N THR A 101 20.15 2.80 20.65
CA THR A 101 20.24 2.14 19.35
C THR A 101 19.20 1.06 19.23
N VAL A 102 18.46 1.06 18.12
CA VAL A 102 17.43 0.07 17.81
C VAL A 102 17.84 -0.67 16.55
N VAL A 103 17.81 -2.00 16.62
CA VAL A 103 17.94 -2.90 15.47
C VAL A 103 16.57 -3.49 15.19
N PHE A 104 16.11 -3.43 13.95
CA PHE A 104 14.84 -4.00 13.52
C PHE A 104 15.01 -4.65 12.13
N ASP A 105 14.71 -5.94 12.01
CA ASP A 105 14.86 -6.71 10.76
C ASP A 105 16.26 -6.56 10.12
N GLY A 106 17.30 -6.51 10.97
CA GLY A 106 18.69 -6.30 10.55
C GLY A 106 19.08 -4.86 10.19
N GLU A 107 18.15 -3.90 10.21
CA GLU A 107 18.44 -2.48 10.06
C GLU A 107 18.72 -1.85 11.44
N GLU A 108 19.87 -1.19 11.60
CA GLU A 108 20.26 -0.48 12.82
C GLU A 108 20.07 1.03 12.67
N LYS A 109 19.41 1.66 13.64
CA LYS A 109 19.18 3.12 13.71
C LYS A 109 19.28 3.62 15.15
N GLU A 110 19.85 4.80 15.32
CA GLU A 110 19.75 5.54 16.58
C GLU A 110 18.41 6.28 16.67
N THR A 111 17.81 6.29 17.87
CA THR A 111 16.65 7.14 18.15
C THR A 111 17.02 8.62 18.15
N ALA A 112 16.05 9.48 17.83
CA ALA A 112 16.16 10.91 18.09
C ALA A 112 16.30 11.18 19.60
N SER A 113 16.66 12.41 19.98
CA SER A 113 16.76 12.82 21.40
C SER A 113 15.44 12.69 22.18
N SER A 114 14.32 12.50 21.50
CA SER A 114 13.00 12.21 22.08
C SER A 114 12.73 10.71 22.30
N GLY A 115 13.70 9.84 22.01
CA GLY A 115 13.56 8.38 22.10
C GLY A 115 12.81 7.73 20.92
N THR A 116 12.43 8.47 19.88
CA THR A 116 11.65 7.92 18.75
C THR A 116 12.54 7.50 17.57
N VAL A 117 12.22 6.36 16.95
CA VAL A 117 12.80 5.90 15.69
C VAL A 117 11.75 5.28 14.78
N ILE A 118 11.96 5.37 13.46
CA ILE A 118 11.03 4.87 12.44
C ILE A 118 11.72 3.83 11.55
N PHE A 119 11.06 2.69 11.39
CA PHE A 119 11.39 1.63 10.44
C PHE A 119 10.26 1.46 9.43
N TYR A 120 10.59 0.83 8.29
CA TYR A 120 9.61 0.49 7.27
C TYR A 120 9.76 -0.99 6.94
N SER A 121 8.67 -1.74 7.06
CA SER A 121 8.70 -3.19 6.87
C SER A 121 7.53 -3.70 6.05
N ARG A 122 7.75 -4.79 5.32
CA ARG A 122 6.69 -5.54 4.64
C ARG A 122 6.18 -6.65 5.57
N PRO A 123 4.96 -7.19 5.36
CA PRO A 123 4.50 -8.39 6.03
C PRO A 123 5.52 -9.50 5.88
N LYS A 124 5.98 -10.03 7.01
CA LYS A 124 6.91 -11.14 7.10
C LYS A 124 6.54 -11.94 8.34
N ASN A 125 6.66 -13.26 8.23
CA ASN A 125 6.58 -14.14 9.39
C ASN A 125 7.91 -14.04 10.15
N GLN A 126 7.84 -13.93 11.49
CA GLN A 126 8.99 -13.82 12.40
C GLN A 126 9.87 -12.60 12.12
N VAL A 127 9.72 -11.55 12.93
CA VAL A 127 10.54 -10.34 12.85
C VAL A 127 11.39 -10.22 14.11
N GLU A 128 12.70 -10.09 13.92
CA GLU A 128 13.66 -9.87 15.01
C GLU A 128 13.88 -8.37 15.25
N TYR A 129 13.89 -7.95 16.51
CA TYR A 129 14.31 -6.61 16.90
C TYR A 129 15.09 -6.62 18.21
N LYS A 130 15.98 -5.65 18.39
CA LYS A 130 16.83 -5.47 19.57
C LYS A 130 16.88 -3.99 19.94
N ILE A 131 16.82 -3.70 21.24
CA ILE A 131 16.99 -2.33 21.76
C ILE A 131 18.15 -2.39 22.76
N ALA A 132 19.16 -1.54 22.56
CA ALA A 132 20.31 -1.45 23.44
C ALA A 132 20.28 -0.12 24.19
N ASP A 133 20.11 -0.17 25.50
CA ASP A 133 20.49 0.94 26.38
C ASP A 133 22.03 1.03 26.37
N GLY A 134 22.60 2.24 26.48
CA GLY A 134 23.98 2.61 26.13
C GLY A 134 25.16 1.81 26.73
N GLU A 135 24.90 0.73 27.46
CA GLU A 135 25.86 -0.27 27.96
C GLU A 135 25.79 -1.65 27.23
N ALA A 136 25.16 -1.74 26.07
CA ALA A 136 25.06 -2.96 25.25
C ALA A 136 24.33 -4.14 25.92
N GLN A 137 23.36 -3.84 26.81
CA GLN A 137 22.36 -4.82 27.24
C GLN A 137 21.21 -4.81 26.23
N TYR A 138 21.12 -5.87 25.42
CA TYR A 138 20.05 -6.05 24.45
C TYR A 138 18.89 -6.79 25.10
N ILE A 139 17.68 -6.22 25.05
CA ILE A 139 16.47 -7.00 25.30
C ILE A 139 16.06 -7.62 23.95
N ASP A 140 16.33 -8.92 23.80
CA ASP A 140 15.83 -9.70 22.66
C ASP A 140 14.34 -9.99 22.90
N ILE A 141 13.48 -9.43 22.07
CA ILE A 141 12.06 -9.78 22.03
C ILE A 141 11.74 -10.21 20.60
N THR A 142 11.30 -11.45 20.45
CA THR A 142 10.74 -11.94 19.20
C THR A 142 9.23 -11.78 19.28
N GLY A 143 8.64 -11.06 18.32
CA GLY A 143 7.20 -10.85 18.25
C GLY A 143 6.70 -11.10 16.84
N ASP A 144 5.48 -11.60 16.73
CA ASP A 144 4.77 -11.62 15.45
C ASP A 144 4.17 -10.24 15.19
N ILE A 145 4.52 -9.63 14.05
CA ILE A 145 3.81 -8.45 13.57
C ILE A 145 2.52 -8.94 12.92
N THR A 146 1.44 -8.89 13.68
CA THR A 146 0.10 -9.18 13.15
C THR A 146 -0.48 -7.88 12.60
N ILE A 147 -0.64 -7.81 11.28
CA ILE A 147 -1.31 -6.70 10.60
C ILE A 147 -2.71 -7.21 10.23
N SER A 148 -3.72 -6.83 11.02
CA SER A 148 -5.11 -7.02 10.64
C SER A 148 -5.50 -5.94 9.64
N GLY A 149 -5.88 -6.37 8.43
CA GLY A 149 -6.52 -5.50 7.43
C GLY A 149 -7.90 -5.02 7.86
#